data_AF-A0A496BBI1-F1
#
_entry.id   AF-A0A496BBI1-F1
#
_cell.length_a   1.000
_cell.length_b   1.000
_cell.length_c   1.000
_cell.angle_alpha   90.00
_cell.angle_beta   90.00
_cell.angle_gamma   90.00
#
_symmetry.space_group_name_H-M   'P 1'
#
loop_
_entity.id
_entity.type
_entity.pdbx_description
1 polymer ?
#
loop_
_entity_poly.entity_id
_entity_poly.type
_entity_poly.pdbx_seq_one_letter_code
_entity_poly.pdbx_strand_id
1 'polypeptide(L)'
;MLHEDTITSKLVDILEEMHSAWNLEPQNTQTFLRESQRPDITVKENGRNPVVIEVKIDEPNADNLSGEPQAREHLGRQLSSYEKVTTAMALRVPHQFRL
;
A
#
# COMPACT_ATOMS: atom_id res chain seq x y z
N MET A 1 7.61 9.30 -8.15
CA MET A 1 6.21 9.42 -8.64
C MET A 1 5.95 8.45 -9.77
N LEU A 2 6.21 8.73 -11.07
CA LEU A 2 5.82 7.82 -12.18
C LEU A 2 6.29 6.34 -12.05
N HIS A 3 7.49 6.09 -11.50
CA HIS A 3 8.00 4.72 -11.32
C HIS A 3 7.32 3.98 -10.16
N GLU A 4 6.99 4.69 -9.07
CA GLU A 4 6.33 4.13 -7.89
C GLU A 4 4.90 3.71 -8.24
N ASP A 5 4.19 4.56 -8.99
CA ASP A 5 2.84 4.25 -9.51
C ASP A 5 2.86 3.01 -10.41
N THR A 6 3.89 2.86 -11.25
CA THR A 6 4.05 1.71 -12.16
C THR A 6 4.28 0.42 -11.37
N ILE A 7 5.16 0.45 -10.37
CA ILE A 7 5.45 -0.72 -9.53
C ILE A 7 4.27 -1.07 -8.64
N THR A 8 3.61 -0.08 -8.05
CA THR A 8 2.37 -0.26 -7.30
C THR A 8 1.29 -0.92 -8.17
N SER A 9 1.12 -0.47 -9.41
CA SER A 9 0.19 -1.10 -10.35
C SER A 9 0.56 -2.56 -10.65
N LYS A 10 1.85 -2.86 -10.86
CA LYS A 10 2.32 -4.23 -11.06
C LYS A 10 2.12 -5.12 -9.84
N LEU A 11 2.27 -4.56 -8.65
CA LEU A 11 2.00 -5.29 -7.41
C LEU A 11 0.51 -5.59 -7.27
N VAL A 12 -0.37 -4.65 -7.64
CA VAL A 12 -1.81 -4.89 -7.71
C VAL A 12 -2.12 -6.04 -8.68
N ASP A 13 -1.56 -6.03 -9.90
CA ASP A 13 -1.73 -7.12 -10.88
C ASP A 13 -1.37 -8.49 -10.27
N ILE A 14 -0.23 -8.58 -9.56
CA ILE A 14 0.24 -9.81 -8.92
C ILE A 14 -0.72 -10.24 -7.80
N LEU A 15 -1.12 -9.32 -6.92
CA LEU A 15 -1.98 -9.62 -5.79
C LEU A 15 -3.38 -10.06 -6.23
N GLU A 16 -3.90 -9.51 -7.33
CA GLU A 16 -5.16 -9.93 -7.95
C GLU A 16 -5.10 -11.39 -8.41
N GLU A 17 -3.99 -11.81 -9.03
CA GLU A 17 -3.79 -13.20 -9.46
C GLU A 17 -3.58 -14.16 -8.27
N MET A 18 -3.00 -13.70 -7.18
CA MET A 18 -2.71 -14.53 -6.00
C MET A 18 -3.96 -14.98 -5.25
N HIS A 19 -5.00 -14.14 -5.18
CA HIS A 19 -6.22 -14.50 -4.46
C HIS A 19 -7.44 -13.69 -4.93
N SER A 20 -8.32 -14.35 -5.69
CA SER A 20 -9.47 -13.71 -6.34
C SER A 20 -10.52 -13.10 -5.40
N ALA A 21 -10.46 -13.37 -4.09
CA ALA A 21 -11.37 -12.78 -3.11
C ALA A 21 -10.84 -11.46 -2.51
N TRP A 22 -9.63 -11.04 -2.85
CA TRP A 22 -9.09 -9.76 -2.43
C TRP A 22 -9.68 -8.62 -3.25
N ASN A 23 -10.10 -7.57 -2.56
CA ASN A 23 -10.45 -6.29 -3.13
C ASN A 23 -9.27 -5.34 -2.91
N LEU A 24 -8.64 -4.92 -4.00
CA LEU A 24 -7.45 -4.06 -3.98
C LEU A 24 -7.86 -2.62 -4.30
N GLU A 25 -7.54 -1.72 -3.39
CA GLU A 25 -7.81 -0.29 -3.49
C GLU A 25 -6.47 0.47 -3.59
N PRO A 26 -5.98 0.78 -4.80
CA PRO A 26 -4.78 1.60 -4.98
C PRO A 26 -5.03 3.07 -4.58
N GLN A 27 -3.95 3.82 -4.32
CA GLN A 27 -3.87 5.19 -3.76
C GLN A 27 -4.94 6.22 -4.24
N ASN A 28 -5.52 6.03 -5.43
CA ASN A 28 -6.54 6.92 -6.02
C ASN A 28 -7.95 6.78 -5.44
N THR A 29 -8.26 5.72 -4.68
CA THR A 29 -9.52 5.63 -3.92
C THR A 29 -9.39 6.30 -2.55
N GLN A 30 -10.42 7.01 -2.10
CA GLN A 30 -10.40 7.69 -0.81
C GLN A 30 -10.64 6.66 0.31
N THR A 31 -9.56 6.04 0.78
CA THR A 31 -9.63 4.83 1.63
C THR A 31 -9.88 5.13 3.13
N PHE A 32 -9.48 6.30 3.63
CA PHE A 32 -9.68 6.70 5.03
C PHE A 32 -10.79 7.73 5.19
N LEU A 33 -11.59 7.58 6.25
CA LEU A 33 -12.77 8.43 6.51
C LEU A 33 -12.45 9.91 6.75
N ARG A 34 -11.21 10.29 7.15
CA ARG A 34 -10.89 11.65 7.63
C ARG A 34 -9.45 12.13 7.41
N GLU A 35 -8.71 11.58 6.45
CA GLU A 35 -7.27 11.86 6.35
C GLU A 35 -6.79 12.13 4.92
N SER A 36 -5.78 13.01 4.82
CA SER A 36 -5.14 13.42 3.57
C SER A 36 -4.10 12.42 3.08
N GLN A 37 -3.48 11.67 3.99
CA GLN A 37 -2.46 10.68 3.68
C GLN A 37 -3.13 9.34 3.39
N ARG A 38 -2.83 8.78 2.22
CA ARG A 38 -3.40 7.53 1.73
C ARG A 38 -2.30 6.49 1.60
N PRO A 39 -2.60 5.20 1.83
CA PRO A 39 -1.62 4.16 1.59
C PRO A 39 -1.52 3.92 0.08
N ASP A 40 -0.38 3.39 -0.37
CA ASP A 40 -0.19 3.08 -1.78
C ASP A 40 -1.17 1.99 -2.26
N ILE A 41 -1.39 0.96 -1.41
CA ILE A 41 -2.38 -0.10 -1.65
C ILE A 41 -3.11 -0.43 -0.34
N THR A 42 -4.42 -0.64 -0.42
CA THR A 42 -5.20 -1.32 0.63
C THR A 42 -5.75 -2.63 0.10
N VAL A 43 -5.49 -3.73 0.81
CA VAL A 43 -6.01 -5.07 0.54
C VAL A 43 -7.15 -5.34 1.51
N LYS A 44 -8.34 -5.64 0.99
CA LYS A 44 -9.53 -6.02 1.77
C LYS A 44 -10.00 -7.41 1.38
N GLU A 45 -10.55 -8.14 2.35
CA GLU A 45 -11.23 -9.41 2.13
C GLU A 45 -12.40 -9.48 3.11
N ASN A 46 -13.58 -9.90 2.63
CA ASN A 46 -14.77 -9.97 3.48
C ASN A 46 -14.53 -10.85 4.71
N GLY A 47 -14.78 -10.27 5.90
CA GLY A 47 -14.59 -10.97 7.17
C GLY A 47 -13.14 -11.04 7.68
N ARG A 48 -12.19 -10.36 7.02
CA ARG A 48 -10.81 -10.21 7.50
C ARG A 48 -10.46 -8.75 7.73
N ASN A 49 -9.45 -8.52 8.56
CA ASN A 49 -8.93 -7.17 8.75
C ASN A 49 -8.18 -6.71 7.50
N PRO A 50 -8.33 -5.44 7.11
CA PRO A 50 -7.62 -4.89 5.96
C PRO A 50 -6.11 -4.80 6.22
N VAL A 51 -5.34 -4.97 5.14
CA VAL A 51 -3.89 -4.80 5.12
C VAL A 51 -3.55 -3.60 4.26
N VAL A 52 -2.69 -2.71 4.76
CA VAL A 52 -2.16 -1.60 3.96
C VAL A 52 -0.72 -1.88 3.55
N ILE A 53 -0.35 -1.43 2.37
CA ILE A 53 0.99 -1.60 1.81
C ILE A 53 1.52 -0.24 1.38
N GLU A 54 2.70 0.11 1.86
CA GLU A 54 3.51 1.23 1.37
C GLU A 54 4.63 0.68 0.50
N VAL A 55 4.77 1.21 -0.71
CA VAL A 55 5.81 0.81 -1.67
C VAL A 55 6.79 1.96 -1.81
N LYS A 56 8.09 1.68 -1.69
CA LYS A 56 9.14 2.67 -1.94
C LYS A 56 10.20 2.08 -2.85
N ILE A 57 10.72 2.90 -3.76
CA ILE A 57 11.78 2.53 -4.70
C ILE A 57 13.08 3.14 -4.21
N ASP A 58 14.14 2.35 -4.24
CA ASP A 58 15.48 2.84 -3.97
C ASP A 58 15.93 3.83 -5.05
N GLU A 59 16.59 4.90 -4.60
CA GLU A 59 17.14 5.92 -5.45
C GLU A 59 18.67 5.78 -5.50
N PRO A 60 19.31 6.00 -6.65
CA PRO A 60 20.72 5.74 -6.82
C PRO A 60 21.57 6.86 -6.21
N ASN A 61 20.97 8.05 -6.05
CA ASN A 61 21.63 9.29 -5.65
C ASN A 61 20.88 10.01 -4.50
N ALA A 62 20.03 9.30 -3.76
CA ALA A 62 19.30 9.85 -2.62
C ALA A 62 19.19 8.81 -1.50
N ASP A 63 18.85 9.28 -0.30
CA ASP A 63 18.61 8.39 0.83
C ASP A 63 17.39 7.50 0.55
N ASN A 64 17.60 6.19 0.64
CA ASN A 64 16.55 5.22 0.40
C ASN A 64 15.52 5.24 1.53
N LEU A 65 14.26 5.49 1.18
CA LEU A 65 13.15 5.51 2.11
C LEU A 65 12.67 4.08 2.38
N SER A 66 12.53 3.70 3.65
CA SER A 66 12.06 2.36 4.02
C SER A 66 10.55 2.16 3.88
N GLY A 67 9.76 3.25 3.87
CA GLY A 67 8.29 3.19 3.92
C GLY A 67 7.73 2.72 5.26
N GLU A 68 8.53 2.14 6.16
CA GLU A 68 8.07 1.63 7.47
C GLU A 68 7.40 2.70 8.35
N PRO A 69 7.93 3.94 8.47
CA PRO A 69 7.25 4.97 9.25
C PRO A 69 5.83 5.25 8.73
N GLN A 70 5.67 5.36 7.41
CA GLN A 70 4.36 5.59 6.77
C GLN A 70 3.43 4.39 6.98
N ALA A 71 3.93 3.16 6.82
CA ALA A 71 3.14 1.96 7.07
C ALA A 71 2.68 1.88 8.53
N ARG A 72 3.56 2.21 9.48
CA ARG A 72 3.24 2.22 10.91
C ARG A 72 2.22 3.29 11.27
N GLU A 73 2.28 4.45 10.63
CA GLU A 73 1.31 5.55 10.82
C GLU A 73 -0.11 5.13 10.46
N HIS A 74 -0.30 4.17 9.53
CA HIS A 74 -1.61 3.66 9.15
C HIS A 74 -2.22 2.69 10.16
N LEU A 75 -1.42 2.09 11.03
CA LEU A 75 -1.93 1.14 12.02
C LEU A 75 -2.95 1.80 12.93
N GLY A 76 -4.11 1.18 12.98
CA GLY A 76 -5.23 1.62 13.78
C GLY A 76 -6.10 2.71 13.16
N ARG A 77 -5.79 3.18 11.95
CA ARG A 77 -6.68 4.07 11.19
C ARG A 77 -7.94 3.32 10.75
N GLN A 78 -9.06 4.04 10.67
CA GLN A 78 -10.36 3.50 10.27
C GLN A 78 -10.59 3.69 8.76
N LEU A 79 -10.90 2.58 8.09
CA LEU A 79 -11.33 2.59 6.67
C LEU A 79 -12.83 2.82 6.53
N SER A 80 -13.59 2.25 7.47
CA SER A 80 -15.05 2.41 7.56
C SER A 80 -15.46 2.36 9.04
N SER A 81 -16.76 2.49 9.33
CA SER A 81 -17.28 2.38 10.70
C SER A 81 -17.02 1.02 11.36
N TYR A 82 -16.70 -0.01 10.56
CA TYR A 82 -16.52 -1.38 11.02
C TYR A 82 -15.13 -1.95 10.71
N GLU A 83 -14.30 -1.24 9.95
CA GLU A 83 -12.99 -1.72 9.50
C GLU A 83 -11.87 -0.81 10.00
N LYS A 84 -10.87 -1.44 10.60
CA LYS A 84 -9.67 -0.80 11.14
C LYS A 84 -8.45 -1.51 10.60
N VAL A 85 -7.43 -0.74 10.21
CA VAL A 85 -6.15 -1.30 9.79
C VAL A 85 -5.45 -1.93 10.99
N THR A 86 -5.28 -3.24 10.97
CA THR A 86 -4.52 -3.98 12.01
C THR A 86 -3.16 -4.46 11.52
N THR A 87 -2.92 -4.38 10.22
CA THR A 87 -1.71 -4.89 9.58
C THR A 87 -1.26 -3.90 8.53
N ALA A 88 0.02 -3.58 8.55
CA ALA A 88 0.66 -2.70 7.59
C ALA A 88 1.98 -3.32 7.14
N MET A 89 2.30 -3.18 5.86
CA MET A 89 3.53 -3.67 5.26
C MET A 89 4.24 -2.51 4.56
N ALA A 90 5.55 -2.51 4.65
CA ALA A 90 6.40 -1.66 3.83
C ALA A 90 7.19 -2.55 2.87
N LEU A 91 7.08 -2.27 1.58
CA LEU A 91 7.81 -2.94 0.52
C LEU A 91 8.85 -1.98 -0.04
N ARG A 92 10.10 -2.43 -0.05
CA ARG A 92 11.22 -1.68 -0.62
C ARG A 92 11.71 -2.37 -1.88
N VAL A 93 11.74 -1.64 -2.98
CA VAL A 93 12.05 -2.16 -4.31
C VAL A 93 13.41 -1.61 -4.76
N PRO A 94 14.42 -2.47 -5.00
CA PRO A 94 15.72 -2.03 -5.47
C PRO A 94 15.62 -1.22 -6.77
N HIS A 95 16.48 -0.21 -6.88
CA HIS A 95 16.51 0.74 -8.00
C HIS A 95 16.53 0.06 -9.38
N GLN A 96 17.30 -1.03 -9.50
CA GLN A 96 17.48 -1.81 -10.72
C GLN A 96 16.19 -2.48 -11.24
N PHE A 97 15.14 -2.53 -10.41
CA PHE A 97 13.84 -3.08 -10.77
C PHE A 97 12.79 -2.00 -11.01
N ARG A 98 13.19 -0.71 -11.06
CA ARG A 98 12.31 0.35 -11.57
C ARG A 98 12.11 0.09 -13.07
N LEU A 99 10.85 -0.10 -13.47
CA LEU A 99 10.47 -0.35 -14.87
C LEU A 99 10.59 0.93 -15.70
#